data_AF-A0A1F5K8Z0-F1
#
_entry.id   AF-A0A1F5K8Z0-F1
#
_cell.length_a   1.000
_cell.length_b   1.000
_cell.length_c   1.000
_cell.angle_alpha   90.00
_cell.angle_beta   90.00
_cell.angle_gamma   90.00
#
_symmetry.space_group_name_H-M   'P 1'
#
loop_
_entity.id
_entity.type
_entity.pdbx_description
1 polymer ?
#
loop_
_entity_poly.entity_id
_entity_poly.type
_entity_poly.pdbx_seq_one_letter_code
_entity_poly.pdbx_strand_id
1 'polypeptide(L)'
;MSESKSVGWGKTSAIVFIIVGLCLSYAILRYNIVRSVPLDNLPLYITNKAVALAATILIGLSFLLGPLARFWPKQFEEHLYLRKHLGVIGFGIAALHAIMSLVLLNPGYYSRFYVQGGKFNLTGESSMLFGILAFVIFAAISITSLPPIEKHMHPDQWKLVQRMGYLAYVFVLFHVAIMGFQGWFRSESWQYGMVSISLISALFIVLVLLMRVLVIGFSSKK
;
A
#
# COMPACT_ATOMS: atom_id res chain seq x y z
N MET A 1 38.67 4.00 -4.71
CA MET A 1 37.28 4.45 -4.94
C MET A 1 36.57 3.33 -5.70
N SER A 2 36.18 2.25 -5.01
CA SER A 2 35.56 1.09 -5.68
C SER A 2 34.11 1.43 -6.01
N GLU A 3 33.73 1.25 -7.27
CA GLU A 3 32.34 1.34 -7.71
C GLU A 3 31.44 0.53 -6.75
N SER A 4 30.60 1.25 -6.03
CA SER A 4 29.52 0.68 -5.23
C SER A 4 28.59 -0.04 -6.20
N LYS A 5 28.79 -1.34 -6.40
CA LYS A 5 27.84 -2.21 -7.10
C LYS A 5 26.44 -1.86 -6.59
N SER A 6 25.53 -1.53 -7.51
CA SER A 6 24.14 -1.17 -7.21
C SER A 6 23.39 -2.41 -6.72
N VAL A 7 23.74 -2.95 -5.55
CA VAL A 7 23.24 -4.23 -5.05
C VAL A 7 21.72 -4.16 -5.02
N GLY A 8 21.09 -5.00 -5.85
CA GLY A 8 19.64 -5.21 -5.78
C GLY A 8 18.75 -4.31 -6.64
N TRP A 9 19.26 -3.27 -7.30
CA TRP A 9 18.41 -2.34 -8.06
C TRP A 9 17.72 -2.97 -9.26
N GLY A 10 18.42 -3.81 -10.03
CA GLY A 10 17.80 -4.52 -11.16
C GLY A 10 16.61 -5.39 -10.73
N LYS A 11 16.77 -6.17 -9.65
CA LYS A 11 15.70 -7.00 -9.08
C LYS A 11 14.56 -6.16 -8.51
N THR A 12 14.90 -5.09 -7.78
CA THR A 12 13.91 -4.14 -7.22
C THR A 12 13.04 -3.55 -8.33
N SER A 13 13.67 -2.98 -9.37
CA SER A 13 12.96 -2.36 -10.49
C SER A 13 12.06 -3.35 -11.20
N ALA A 14 12.55 -4.58 -11.46
CA ALA A 14 11.74 -5.63 -12.07
C ALA A 14 10.48 -5.95 -11.23
N ILE A 15 10.63 -6.14 -9.92
CA ILE A 15 9.50 -6.38 -9.01
C ILE A 15 8.50 -5.22 -9.04
N VAL A 16 8.98 -3.98 -8.98
CA VAL A 16 8.14 -2.78 -9.02
C VAL A 16 7.36 -2.69 -10.34
N PHE A 17 8.02 -2.84 -11.48
CA PHE A 17 7.35 -2.78 -12.79
C PHE A 17 6.32 -3.89 -12.97
N ILE A 18 6.62 -5.12 -12.53
CA ILE A 18 5.68 -6.23 -12.58
C ILE A 18 4.44 -5.91 -11.73
N ILE A 19 4.63 -5.46 -10.48
CA ILE A 19 3.50 -5.17 -9.57
C ILE A 19 2.65 -4.02 -10.10
N VAL A 20 3.28 -2.92 -10.53
CA VAL A 20 2.56 -1.77 -11.08
C VAL A 20 1.83 -2.17 -12.37
N GLY A 21 2.47 -2.91 -13.27
CA GLY A 21 1.87 -3.40 -14.50
C GLY A 21 0.67 -4.32 -14.24
N LEU A 22 0.78 -5.27 -13.31
CA LEU A 22 -0.32 -6.15 -12.92
C LEU A 22 -1.49 -5.37 -12.30
N CYS A 23 -1.21 -4.40 -11.41
CA CYS A 23 -2.24 -3.57 -10.80
C CYS A 23 -2.96 -2.69 -11.83
N LEU A 24 -2.22 -2.12 -12.79
CA LEU A 24 -2.78 -1.30 -13.86
C LEU A 24 -3.62 -2.14 -14.81
N SER A 25 -3.11 -3.30 -15.26
CA SER A 25 -3.87 -4.25 -16.09
C SER A 25 -5.15 -4.67 -15.39
N TYR A 26 -5.08 -5.02 -14.10
CA TYR A 26 -6.26 -5.37 -13.32
C TYR A 26 -7.27 -4.21 -13.24
N ALA A 27 -6.80 -2.98 -13.02
CA ALA A 27 -7.66 -1.81 -12.99
C ALA A 27 -8.34 -1.53 -14.34
N ILE A 28 -7.60 -1.62 -15.45
CA ILE A 28 -8.16 -1.45 -16.81
C ILE A 28 -9.22 -2.51 -17.09
N LEU A 29 -8.91 -3.79 -16.87
CA LEU A 29 -9.87 -4.88 -17.05
C LEU A 29 -11.14 -4.65 -16.24
N ARG A 30 -10.99 -4.32 -14.95
CA ARG A 30 -12.14 -4.15 -14.05
C ARG A 30 -12.97 -2.91 -14.35
N TYR A 31 -12.34 -1.77 -14.60
CA TYR A 31 -13.05 -0.49 -14.72
C TYR A 31 -13.45 -0.18 -16.16
N ASN A 32 -12.54 -0.29 -17.12
CA ASN A 32 -12.85 0.04 -18.51
C ASN A 32 -13.64 -1.07 -19.21
N ILE A 33 -13.29 -2.34 -18.99
CA ILE A 33 -13.94 -3.46 -19.70
C ILE A 33 -15.18 -3.93 -18.95
N VAL A 34 -15.05 -4.34 -17.69
CA VAL A 34 -16.16 -4.96 -16.95
C VAL A 34 -17.22 -3.94 -16.51
N ARG A 35 -16.79 -2.75 -16.06
CA ARG A 35 -17.70 -1.69 -15.58
C ARG A 35 -17.99 -0.61 -16.61
N SER A 36 -17.47 -0.75 -17.82
CA SER A 36 -17.67 0.20 -18.93
C SER A 36 -17.38 1.66 -18.57
N VAL A 37 -16.41 1.91 -17.68
CA VAL A 37 -15.97 3.27 -17.35
C VAL A 37 -15.25 3.87 -18.57
N PRO A 38 -15.60 5.10 -19.01
CA PRO A 38 -15.00 5.73 -20.19
C PRO A 38 -13.47 5.79 -20.11
N LEU A 39 -12.81 5.62 -21.25
CA LEU A 39 -11.34 5.67 -21.37
C LEU A 39 -10.77 7.04 -20.96
N ASP A 40 -11.54 8.12 -21.04
CA ASP A 40 -11.13 9.45 -20.58
C ASP A 40 -10.82 9.49 -19.08
N ASN A 41 -11.36 8.54 -18.30
CA ASN A 41 -11.06 8.38 -16.88
C ASN A 41 -9.81 7.53 -16.62
N LEU A 42 -9.17 6.98 -17.66
CA LEU A 42 -7.98 6.17 -17.53
C LEU A 42 -6.80 6.93 -16.90
N PRO A 43 -6.39 8.12 -17.41
CA PRO A 43 -5.13 8.74 -17.02
C PRO A 43 -5.02 9.02 -15.51
N LEU A 44 -6.10 9.55 -14.91
CA LEU A 44 -6.10 9.93 -13.50
C LEU A 44 -6.95 8.98 -12.65
N TYR A 45 -8.24 8.83 -12.94
CA TYR A 45 -9.16 8.12 -12.04
C TYR A 45 -8.88 6.61 -11.92
N ILE A 46 -8.58 5.93 -13.03
CA ILE A 46 -8.30 4.47 -13.01
C ILE A 46 -6.85 4.21 -12.59
N THR A 47 -5.89 4.96 -13.14
CA THR A 47 -4.47 4.87 -12.72
C THR A 47 -4.32 5.11 -11.22
N ASN A 48 -5.05 6.07 -10.63
CA ASN A 48 -5.01 6.35 -9.19
C ASN A 48 -5.34 5.10 -8.35
N LYS A 49 -6.28 4.28 -8.80
CA LYS A 49 -6.66 3.03 -8.11
C LYS A 49 -5.58 1.95 -8.27
N ALA A 50 -4.95 1.88 -9.44
CA ALA A 50 -3.85 0.96 -9.69
C ALA A 50 -2.63 1.28 -8.83
N VAL A 51 -2.24 2.56 -8.75
CA VAL A 51 -1.09 2.97 -7.93
C VAL A 51 -1.36 2.82 -6.44
N ALA A 52 -2.60 3.03 -5.97
CA ALA A 52 -3.00 2.75 -4.59
C ALA A 52 -2.77 1.28 -4.20
N LEU A 53 -3.21 0.35 -5.08
CA LEU A 53 -3.01 -1.09 -4.87
C LEU A 53 -1.52 -1.46 -4.93
N ALA A 54 -0.80 -0.95 -5.93
CA ALA A 54 0.63 -1.22 -6.10
C ALA A 54 1.45 -0.74 -4.89
N ALA A 55 1.17 0.47 -4.39
CA ALA A 55 1.80 0.99 -3.18
C ALA A 55 1.55 0.10 -1.96
N THR A 56 0.29 -0.32 -1.76
CA THR A 56 -0.11 -1.23 -0.68
C THR A 56 0.68 -2.55 -0.77
N ILE A 57 0.78 -3.13 -1.97
CA ILE A 57 1.50 -4.38 -2.19
C ILE A 57 2.99 -4.23 -1.91
N LEU A 58 3.63 -3.19 -2.45
CA LEU A 58 5.08 -2.96 -2.29
C LEU A 58 5.46 -2.71 -0.83
N ILE A 59 4.70 -1.86 -0.13
CA ILE A 59 4.90 -1.62 1.31
C ILE A 59 4.67 -2.92 2.09
N GLY A 60 3.61 -3.67 1.81
CA GLY A 60 3.34 -4.92 2.49
C GLY A 60 4.41 -6.00 2.24
N LEU A 61 4.97 -6.08 1.03
CA LEU A 61 6.11 -6.96 0.72
C LEU A 61 7.35 -6.59 1.57
N SER A 62 7.61 -5.29 1.77
CA SER A 62 8.71 -4.85 2.66
C SER A 62 8.56 -5.35 4.11
N PHE A 63 7.31 -5.52 4.56
CA PHE A 63 7.00 -6.08 5.87
C PHE A 63 6.99 -7.60 5.88
N LEU A 64 6.52 -8.24 4.79
CA LEU A 64 6.32 -9.67 4.66
C LEU A 64 7.63 -10.45 4.52
N LEU A 65 8.66 -9.87 3.90
CA LEU A 65 9.98 -10.49 3.76
C LEU A 65 10.59 -10.91 5.10
N GLY A 66 10.36 -10.13 6.16
CA GLY A 66 10.84 -10.46 7.50
C GLY A 66 10.25 -11.77 8.04
N PRO A 67 8.91 -11.89 8.14
CA PRO A 67 8.25 -13.13 8.50
C PRO A 67 8.60 -14.33 7.61
N LEU A 68 8.63 -14.14 6.29
CA LEU A 68 8.98 -15.21 5.34
C LEU A 68 10.39 -15.76 5.57
N ALA A 69 11.38 -14.89 5.81
CA ALA A 69 12.74 -15.30 6.13
C ALA A 69 12.85 -16.05 7.48
N ARG A 70 11.91 -15.88 8.41
CA ARG A 70 11.92 -16.66 9.66
C ARG A 70 11.33 -18.06 9.48
N PHE A 71 10.24 -18.18 8.72
CA PHE A 71 9.63 -19.48 8.47
C PHE A 71 10.40 -20.30 7.44
N TRP A 72 10.95 -19.65 6.41
CA TRP A 72 11.64 -20.26 5.28
C TRP A 72 12.97 -19.54 4.97
N PRO A 73 13.97 -19.63 5.88
CA PRO A 73 15.21 -18.85 5.77
C PRO A 73 15.97 -19.12 4.47
N LYS A 74 16.09 -20.39 4.06
CA LYS A 74 16.83 -20.78 2.84
C LYS A 74 16.32 -20.09 1.56
N GLN A 75 15.04 -19.69 1.53
CA GLN A 75 14.38 -19.10 0.37
C GLN A 75 14.31 -17.57 0.42
N PHE A 76 14.30 -16.96 1.62
CA PHE A 76 13.96 -15.53 1.75
C PHE A 76 15.00 -14.68 2.47
N GLU A 77 15.98 -15.26 3.16
CA GLU A 77 17.00 -14.51 3.89
C GLU A 77 17.85 -13.64 2.94
N GLU A 78 18.24 -14.20 1.79
CA GLU A 78 18.96 -13.47 0.74
C GLU A 78 18.15 -12.33 0.11
N HIS A 79 16.85 -12.24 0.37
CA HIS A 79 15.99 -11.18 -0.18
C HIS A 79 15.69 -10.06 0.82
N LEU A 80 16.20 -10.14 2.06
CA LEU A 80 15.95 -9.14 3.10
C LEU A 80 16.48 -7.75 2.74
N TYR A 81 17.50 -7.65 1.89
CA TYR A 81 18.03 -6.35 1.42
C TYR A 81 16.97 -5.55 0.62
N LEU A 82 15.98 -6.22 0.01
CA LEU A 82 14.93 -5.57 -0.79
C LEU A 82 13.96 -4.75 0.05
N ARG A 83 13.87 -5.00 1.37
CA ARG A 83 12.86 -4.38 2.25
C ARG A 83 12.89 -2.85 2.18
N LYS A 84 14.08 -2.26 2.29
CA LYS A 84 14.26 -0.81 2.24
C LYS A 84 13.80 -0.25 0.88
N HIS A 85 14.24 -0.86 -0.21
CA HIS A 85 13.90 -0.41 -1.56
C HIS A 85 12.39 -0.48 -1.84
N LEU A 86 11.76 -1.63 -1.55
CA LEU A 86 10.33 -1.83 -1.77
C LEU A 86 9.48 -0.90 -0.90
N GLY A 87 9.87 -0.69 0.36
CA GLY A 87 9.17 0.21 1.28
C GLY A 87 9.21 1.67 0.83
N VAL A 88 10.41 2.18 0.49
CA VAL A 88 10.59 3.58 0.06
C VAL A 88 9.94 3.85 -1.30
N ILE A 89 10.09 2.95 -2.28
CA ILE A 89 9.43 3.09 -3.59
C ILE A 89 7.90 2.97 -3.42
N GLY A 90 7.44 2.02 -2.61
CA GLY A 90 6.02 1.86 -2.28
C GLY A 90 5.43 3.12 -1.66
N PHE A 91 6.16 3.79 -0.75
CA PHE A 91 5.76 5.10 -0.22
C PHE A 91 5.73 6.18 -1.31
N GLY A 92 6.72 6.24 -2.20
CA GLY A 92 6.70 7.18 -3.33
C GLY A 92 5.46 7.03 -4.22
N ILE A 93 5.05 5.79 -4.49
CA ILE A 93 3.82 5.48 -5.23
C ILE A 93 2.57 5.82 -4.39
N ALA A 94 2.60 5.65 -3.07
CA ALA A 94 1.53 6.10 -2.18
C ALA A 94 1.38 7.63 -2.16
N ALA A 95 2.50 8.37 -2.24
CA ALA A 95 2.49 9.82 -2.38
C ALA A 95 1.89 10.27 -3.71
N LEU A 96 2.22 9.57 -4.80
CA LEU A 96 1.56 9.80 -6.08
C LEU A 96 0.04 9.55 -5.99
N HIS A 97 -0.38 8.45 -5.36
CA HIS A 97 -1.79 8.17 -5.08
C HIS A 97 -2.46 9.31 -4.27
N ALA A 98 -1.80 9.82 -3.24
CA ALA A 98 -2.33 10.92 -2.43
C ALA A 98 -2.53 12.19 -3.28
N ILE A 99 -1.53 12.57 -4.09
CA ILE A 99 -1.61 13.73 -4.99
C ILE A 99 -2.76 13.56 -6.00
N MET A 100 -2.83 12.42 -6.69
CA MET A 100 -3.89 12.13 -7.66
C MET A 100 -5.28 12.15 -6.99
N SER A 101 -5.37 11.62 -5.77
CA SER A 101 -6.62 11.61 -5.00
C SER A 101 -7.07 13.02 -4.62
N LEU A 102 -6.15 13.88 -4.18
CA LEU A 102 -6.46 15.28 -3.86
C LEU A 102 -6.96 16.05 -5.08
N VAL A 103 -6.36 15.83 -6.26
CA VAL A 103 -6.82 16.45 -7.52
C VAL A 103 -8.23 15.98 -7.90
N LEU A 104 -8.55 14.71 -7.65
CA LEU A 104 -9.86 14.12 -7.94
C LEU A 104 -10.90 14.33 -6.83
N LEU A 105 -10.52 14.91 -5.67
CA LEU A 105 -11.34 14.93 -4.46
C LEU A 105 -12.48 15.96 -4.58
N ASN A 106 -13.54 15.57 -5.29
CA ASN A 106 -14.75 16.37 -5.46
C ASN A 106 -16.00 15.48 -5.61
N PRO A 107 -17.22 16.05 -5.45
CA PRO A 107 -18.46 15.29 -5.53
C PRO A 107 -18.72 14.60 -6.88
N GLY A 108 -18.13 15.08 -7.98
CA GLY A 108 -18.28 14.47 -9.30
C GLY A 108 -17.60 13.10 -9.41
N TYR A 109 -16.43 12.93 -8.79
CA TYR A 109 -15.72 11.64 -8.77
C TYR A 109 -16.06 10.77 -7.55
N TYR A 110 -16.32 11.40 -6.41
CA TYR A 110 -16.48 10.70 -5.12
C TYR A 110 -17.77 11.09 -4.40
N SER A 111 -18.90 11.11 -5.11
CA SER A 111 -20.21 11.50 -4.55
C SER A 111 -20.55 10.84 -3.21
N ARG A 112 -20.14 9.59 -2.98
CA ARG A 112 -20.33 8.85 -1.73
C ARG A 112 -19.63 9.45 -0.51
N PHE A 113 -18.67 10.35 -0.70
CA PHE A 113 -17.96 11.01 0.40
C PHE A 113 -18.63 12.30 0.85
N TYR A 114 -19.62 12.80 0.10
CA TYR A 114 -20.18 14.11 0.33
C TYR A 114 -21.66 14.05 0.73
N VAL A 115 -22.08 15.00 1.57
CA VAL A 115 -23.49 15.34 1.76
C VAL A 115 -23.93 16.39 0.74
N GLN A 116 -25.24 16.65 0.67
CA GLN A 116 -25.78 17.77 -0.10
C GLN A 116 -25.12 19.08 0.36
N GLY A 117 -24.60 19.88 -0.58
CA GLY A 117 -23.83 21.09 -0.28
C GLY A 117 -22.31 20.90 -0.27
N GLY A 118 -21.80 19.70 -0.57
CA GLY A 118 -20.37 19.49 -0.86
C GLY A 118 -19.45 19.37 0.35
N LYS A 119 -20.00 19.26 1.57
CA LYS A 119 -19.23 18.89 2.78
C LYS A 119 -19.02 17.38 2.83
N PHE A 120 -17.94 16.92 3.47
CA PHE A 120 -17.77 15.50 3.70
C PHE A 120 -18.86 14.95 4.64
N ASN A 121 -19.28 13.72 4.37
CA ASN A 121 -20.01 12.91 5.32
C ASN A 121 -19.02 12.12 6.20
N LEU A 122 -19.54 11.36 7.18
CA LEU A 122 -18.70 10.58 8.09
C LEU A 122 -17.75 9.61 7.38
N THR A 123 -18.18 9.01 6.27
CA THR A 123 -17.35 8.11 5.46
C THR A 123 -16.18 8.86 4.83
N GLY A 124 -16.45 10.04 4.24
CA GLY A 124 -15.43 10.92 3.67
C GLY A 124 -14.42 11.38 4.72
N GLU A 125 -14.89 11.97 5.81
CA GLU A 125 -14.06 12.45 6.93
C GLU A 125 -13.16 11.32 7.49
N SER A 126 -13.76 10.17 7.81
CA SER A 126 -13.02 9.07 8.43
C SER A 126 -12.02 8.44 7.47
N SER A 127 -12.39 8.23 6.20
CA SER A 127 -11.47 7.67 5.20
C SER A 127 -10.28 8.61 4.98
N MET A 128 -10.52 9.93 4.86
CA MET A 128 -9.43 10.91 4.69
C MET A 128 -8.53 10.97 5.92
N LEU A 129 -9.09 10.98 7.14
CA LEU A 129 -8.31 10.97 8.38
C LEU A 129 -7.33 9.80 8.44
N PHE A 130 -7.80 8.57 8.22
CA PHE A 130 -6.92 7.40 8.26
C PHE A 130 -5.90 7.38 7.12
N GLY A 131 -6.25 7.90 5.94
CA GLY A 131 -5.30 8.08 4.85
C GLY A 131 -4.18 9.05 5.21
N ILE A 132 -4.51 10.19 5.82
CA ILE A 132 -3.54 11.20 6.27
C ILE A 132 -2.65 10.63 7.39
N LEU A 133 -3.22 9.98 8.39
CA LEU A 133 -2.45 9.38 9.49
C LEU A 133 -1.47 8.31 8.99
N ALA A 134 -1.90 7.44 8.07
CA ALA A 134 -1.02 6.47 7.44
C ALA A 134 0.11 7.15 6.65
N PHE A 135 -0.24 8.17 5.85
CA PHE A 135 0.72 8.91 5.02
C PHE A 135 1.80 9.58 5.86
N VAL A 136 1.43 10.27 6.95
CA VAL A 136 2.37 10.95 7.86
C VAL A 136 3.35 9.95 8.50
N ILE A 137 2.87 8.80 8.97
CA ILE A 137 3.74 7.79 9.56
C ILE A 137 4.69 7.18 8.50
N PHE A 138 4.19 6.86 7.30
CA PHE A 138 5.06 6.36 6.23
C PHE A 138 6.06 7.41 5.73
N ALA A 139 5.70 8.69 5.75
CA ALA A 139 6.62 9.78 5.45
C ALA A 139 7.77 9.82 6.47
N ALA A 140 7.45 9.75 7.77
CA ALA A 140 8.46 9.68 8.82
C ALA A 140 9.39 8.46 8.67
N ILE A 141 8.85 7.29 8.31
CA ILE A 141 9.62 6.06 8.04
C ILE A 141 10.54 6.21 6.82
N SER A 142 10.05 6.80 5.73
CA SER A 142 10.84 7.07 4.53
C SER A 142 11.96 8.09 4.78
N ILE A 143 11.66 9.16 5.52
CA ILE A 143 12.65 10.17 5.92
C ILE A 143 13.73 9.53 6.79
N THR A 144 13.38 8.75 7.81
CA THR A 144 14.34 8.04 8.67
C THR A 144 15.08 6.89 7.97
N SER A 145 14.70 6.57 6.73
CA SER A 145 15.43 5.63 5.87
C SER A 145 16.50 6.32 5.00
N LEU A 146 16.59 7.66 5.01
CA LEU A 146 17.65 8.40 4.33
C LEU A 146 19.00 8.17 5.05
N PRO A 147 20.09 7.85 4.31
CA PRO A 147 21.37 7.51 4.94
C PRO A 147 21.91 8.55 5.94
N PRO A 148 21.79 9.87 5.70
CA PRO A 148 22.22 10.86 6.69
C PRO A 148 21.41 10.77 7.98
N ILE A 149 20.09 10.57 7.92
CA ILE A 149 19.24 10.54 9.11
C ILE A 149 19.43 9.22 9.86
N GLU A 150 19.41 8.10 9.14
CA GLU A 150 19.61 6.75 9.69
C GLU A 150 20.91 6.65 10.51
N LYS A 151 22.01 7.22 10.01
CA LYS A 151 23.34 7.21 10.68
C LYS A 151 23.41 8.02 11.98
N HIS A 152 22.53 9.01 12.16
CA HIS A 152 22.51 9.86 13.35
C HIS A 152 21.48 9.42 14.40
N MET A 153 20.69 8.37 14.13
CA MET A 153 19.71 7.85 15.06
C MET A 153 20.29 6.73 15.92
N HIS A 154 19.89 6.69 17.20
CA HIS A 154 20.14 5.52 18.02
C HIS A 154 19.40 4.31 17.41
N PRO A 155 20.02 3.10 17.33
CA PRO A 155 19.41 1.94 16.68
C PRO A 155 18.02 1.59 17.20
N ASP A 156 17.75 1.77 18.50
CA ASP A 156 16.44 1.45 19.08
C ASP A 156 15.38 2.50 18.78
N GLN A 157 15.76 3.78 18.66
CA GLN A 157 14.86 4.84 18.20
C GLN A 157 14.49 4.61 16.74
N TRP A 158 15.48 4.28 15.90
CA TRP A 158 15.24 3.95 14.51
C TRP A 158 14.29 2.75 14.38
N LYS A 159 14.55 1.65 15.10
CA LYS A 159 13.66 0.48 15.11
C LYS A 159 12.24 0.82 15.57
N LEU A 160 12.08 1.70 16.56
CA LEU A 160 10.77 2.14 17.03
C LEU A 160 10.00 2.83 15.89
N VAL A 161 10.61 3.80 15.21
CA VAL A 161 10.01 4.50 14.07
C VAL A 161 9.64 3.51 12.96
N GLN A 162 10.54 2.61 12.60
CA GLN A 162 10.27 1.59 11.57
C GLN A 162 9.10 0.67 11.94
N ARG A 163 8.93 0.34 13.23
CA ARG A 163 7.83 -0.50 13.73
C ARG A 163 6.48 0.23 13.71
N MET A 164 6.45 1.57 13.74
CA MET A 164 5.22 2.33 13.53
C MET A 164 4.61 2.07 12.14
N GLY A 165 5.37 1.50 11.20
CA GLY A 165 4.88 1.09 9.89
C GLY A 165 3.75 0.07 9.97
N TYR A 166 3.72 -0.78 11.00
CA TYR A 166 2.60 -1.71 11.22
C TYR A 166 1.31 -0.96 11.58
N LEU A 167 1.41 0.07 12.43
CA LEU A 167 0.27 0.92 12.77
C LEU A 167 -0.21 1.71 11.54
N ALA A 168 0.71 2.28 10.75
CA ALA A 168 0.38 2.94 9.50
C ALA A 168 -0.38 2.00 8.54
N TYR A 169 0.03 0.74 8.46
CA TYR A 169 -0.61 -0.26 7.61
C TYR A 169 -2.02 -0.65 8.11
N VAL A 170 -2.25 -0.65 9.43
CA VAL A 170 -3.60 -0.74 10.01
C VAL A 170 -4.45 0.48 9.65
N PHE A 171 -3.88 1.68 9.64
CA PHE A 171 -4.60 2.87 9.17
C PHE A 171 -4.93 2.78 7.67
N VAL A 172 -4.06 2.22 6.82
CA VAL A 172 -4.41 1.92 5.43
C VAL A 172 -5.59 0.94 5.35
N LEU A 173 -5.62 -0.09 6.21
CA LEU A 173 -6.75 -1.02 6.27
C LEU A 173 -8.06 -0.29 6.60
N PHE A 174 -8.06 0.60 7.60
CA PHE A 174 -9.25 1.39 7.92
C PHE A 174 -9.63 2.34 6.79
N HIS A 175 -8.67 3.03 6.18
CA HIS A 175 -8.88 3.90 5.03
C HIS A 175 -9.66 3.19 3.91
N VAL A 176 -9.23 1.97 3.52
CA VAL A 176 -9.88 1.19 2.45
C VAL A 176 -11.15 0.46 2.91
N ALA A 177 -11.23 0.05 4.17
CA ALA A 177 -12.39 -0.64 4.71
C ALA A 177 -13.58 0.31 4.80
N ILE A 178 -13.40 1.52 5.34
CA ILE A 178 -14.47 2.50 5.50
C ILE A 178 -15.16 2.82 4.16
N MET A 179 -14.39 2.95 3.09
CA MET A 179 -14.94 3.23 1.75
C MET A 179 -15.47 1.97 1.02
N GLY A 180 -14.96 0.79 1.36
CA GLY A 180 -15.16 -0.44 0.58
C GLY A 180 -16.11 -1.47 1.21
N PHE A 181 -16.23 -1.50 2.54
CA PHE A 181 -16.77 -2.63 3.31
C PHE A 181 -18.17 -3.06 2.87
N GLN A 182 -19.10 -2.11 2.74
CA GLN A 182 -20.46 -2.41 2.28
C GLN A 182 -20.49 -2.98 0.85
N GLY A 183 -19.53 -2.58 0.02
CA GLY A 183 -19.40 -3.10 -1.34
C GLY A 183 -18.92 -4.54 -1.37
N TRP A 184 -18.03 -4.94 -0.46
CA TRP A 184 -17.34 -6.24 -0.51
C TRP A 184 -18.28 -7.44 -0.49
N PHE A 185 -19.46 -7.32 0.13
CA PHE A 185 -20.43 -8.41 0.26
C PHE A 185 -21.57 -8.38 -0.77
N ARG A 186 -21.63 -7.36 -1.64
CA ARG A 186 -22.66 -7.25 -2.67
C ARG A 186 -22.23 -8.01 -3.92
N SER A 187 -23.08 -8.91 -4.41
CA SER A 187 -22.87 -9.69 -5.64
C SER A 187 -22.59 -8.81 -6.86
N GLU A 188 -23.29 -7.69 -6.98
CA GLU A 188 -23.08 -6.68 -8.03
C GLU A 188 -21.66 -6.12 -8.08
N SER A 189 -20.91 -6.18 -6.98
CA SER A 189 -19.54 -5.66 -6.95
C SER A 189 -18.50 -6.65 -7.50
N TRP A 190 -18.89 -7.93 -7.70
CA TRP A 190 -18.09 -9.07 -8.17
C TRP A 190 -18.51 -9.50 -9.58
N GLN A 191 -18.77 -8.54 -10.47
CA GLN A 191 -19.11 -8.83 -11.87
C GLN A 191 -18.02 -9.72 -12.51
N TYR A 192 -18.46 -10.82 -13.13
CA TYR A 192 -17.57 -11.86 -13.70
C TYR A 192 -16.53 -12.42 -12.73
N GLY A 193 -16.83 -12.42 -11.42
CA GLY A 193 -15.92 -12.89 -10.37
C GLY A 193 -14.79 -11.91 -10.02
N MET A 194 -14.75 -10.73 -10.64
CA MET A 194 -13.72 -9.73 -10.36
C MET A 194 -14.03 -8.95 -9.07
N VAL A 195 -13.31 -9.27 -8.01
CA VAL A 195 -13.42 -8.58 -6.71
C VAL A 195 -13.06 -7.08 -6.77
N SER A 196 -13.33 -6.33 -5.71
CA SER A 196 -12.93 -4.91 -5.65
C SER A 196 -11.44 -4.74 -5.33
N ILE A 197 -10.79 -3.71 -5.90
CA ILE A 197 -9.40 -3.35 -5.55
C ILE A 197 -9.24 -3.10 -4.05
N SER A 198 -10.23 -2.47 -3.40
CA SER A 198 -10.24 -2.27 -1.95
C SER A 198 -10.25 -3.59 -1.17
N LEU A 199 -10.96 -4.62 -1.67
CA LEU A 199 -10.99 -5.94 -1.03
C LEU A 199 -9.65 -6.65 -1.18
N ILE A 200 -9.05 -6.62 -2.38
CA ILE A 200 -7.69 -7.17 -2.60
C ILE A 200 -6.70 -6.50 -1.64
N SER A 201 -6.74 -5.17 -1.55
CA SER A 201 -5.88 -4.39 -0.65
C SER A 201 -6.08 -4.82 0.81
N ALA A 202 -7.33 -4.88 1.27
CA ALA A 202 -7.67 -5.26 2.64
C ALA A 202 -7.20 -6.68 2.99
N LEU A 203 -7.47 -7.66 2.11
CA LEU A 203 -7.04 -9.05 2.31
C LEU A 203 -5.52 -9.18 2.35
N PHE A 204 -4.81 -8.47 1.46
CA PHE A 204 -3.35 -8.47 1.47
C PHE A 204 -2.79 -7.81 2.74
N ILE A 205 -3.38 -6.71 3.21
CA ILE A 205 -2.99 -6.08 4.47
C ILE A 205 -3.16 -7.06 5.65
N VAL A 206 -4.34 -7.69 5.75
CA VAL A 206 -4.64 -8.68 6.79
C VAL A 206 -3.65 -9.85 6.74
N LEU A 207 -3.35 -10.38 5.54
CA LEU A 207 -2.36 -11.44 5.36
C LEU A 207 -0.99 -11.05 5.93
N VAL A 208 -0.49 -9.86 5.57
CA VAL A 208 0.83 -9.39 6.02
C VAL A 208 0.87 -9.20 7.54
N LEU A 209 -0.17 -8.59 8.12
CA LEU A 209 -0.27 -8.41 9.57
C LEU A 209 -0.41 -9.74 10.31
N LEU A 210 -1.19 -10.68 9.78
CA LEU A 210 -1.33 -12.02 10.33
C LEU A 210 0.00 -12.77 10.33
N MET A 211 0.72 -12.77 9.21
CA MET A 211 2.05 -13.38 9.11
C MET A 211 3.02 -12.79 10.14
N ARG A 212 2.91 -11.49 10.43
CA ARG A 212 3.71 -10.85 11.48
C ARG A 212 3.36 -11.36 12.88
N VAL A 213 2.07 -11.46 13.20
CA VAL A 213 1.59 -11.99 14.49
C VAL A 213 2.02 -13.45 14.67
N LEU A 214 1.84 -14.29 13.65
CA LEU A 214 2.23 -15.70 13.68
C LEU A 214 3.72 -15.86 14.01
N VAL A 215 4.59 -15.06 13.37
CA VAL A 215 6.03 -15.11 13.68
C VAL A 215 6.34 -14.75 15.13
N ILE A 216 5.66 -13.77 15.72
CA ILE A 216 5.88 -13.42 17.13
C ILE A 216 5.44 -14.58 18.03
N GLY A 217 4.28 -15.18 17.76
CA GLY A 217 3.74 -16.29 18.53
C GLY A 217 4.59 -17.57 18.45
N PHE A 218 5.11 -17.93 17.27
CA PHE A 218 5.94 -19.12 17.08
C PHE A 218 7.40 -18.90 17.49
N SER A 219 7.93 -17.67 17.39
CA SER A 219 9.30 -17.35 17.78
C SER A 219 9.51 -17.34 19.30
N SER A 220 8.44 -17.26 20.11
CA SER A 220 8.51 -17.34 21.58
C SER A 220 8.57 -18.78 22.10
N LYS A 221 8.51 -19.80 21.23
CA LYS A 221 8.47 -21.23 21.57
C LYS A 221 9.78 -21.98 21.28
N LYS A 222 10.88 -21.25 21.09
CA LYS A 222 12.26 -21.78 21.02
C LYS A 222 13.13 -20.98 21.98
#